data_AF-A0AAU7DIL8-F1
#
_entry.id   AF-A0AAU7DIL8-F1
#
_cell.length_a   1.000
_cell.length_b   1.000
_cell.length_c   1.000
_cell.angle_alpha   90.00
_cell.angle_beta   90.00
_cell.angle_gamma   90.00
#
_symmetry.space_group_name_H-M   'P 1'
#
loop_
_entity.id
_entity.type
_entity.pdbx_description
1 polymer ?
#
loop_
_entity_poly.entity_id
_entity_poly.type
_entity_poly.pdbx_seq_one_letter_code
_entity_poly.pdbx_strand_id
1 'polypeptide(L)'
;MRSGFGSIKSLLCTLTFLAGINAVHSQNTPPPHVVIPNPTPRQPDLEKVYSENSDDQKHKAVSIENQLRAREIWLESNQILLLAQELQQEIVSGKKPASLRVSAAQAGQIEKLAQSVQKKMKVQ
;
A
#
# COMPACT_ATOMS: atom_id res chain seq x y z
N MET A 1 -7.32 -43.97 2.41
CA MET A 1 -8.09 -44.34 3.63
C MET A 1 -7.85 -43.24 4.65
N ARG A 2 -8.93 -42.56 5.09
CA ARG A 2 -8.91 -41.50 6.10
C ARG A 2 -9.03 -42.17 7.48
N SER A 3 -8.02 -41.98 8.32
CA SER A 3 -8.06 -42.25 9.76
C SER A 3 -8.11 -40.87 10.41
N GLY A 4 -9.09 -40.44 11.20
CA GLY A 4 -9.94 -41.19 12.14
C GLY A 4 -9.64 -40.63 13.53
N PHE A 5 -10.46 -39.68 13.99
CA PHE A 5 -10.40 -39.03 15.30
C PHE A 5 -10.52 -40.01 16.48
N GLY A 6 -9.91 -39.67 17.62
CA GLY A 6 -10.23 -40.22 18.94
C GLY A 6 -9.17 -39.85 19.97
N SER A 7 -9.33 -38.77 20.75
CA SER A 7 -9.86 -38.78 22.13
C SER A 7 -9.33 -39.93 22.99
N ILE A 8 -8.69 -39.61 24.12
CA ILE A 8 -9.08 -40.00 25.49
C ILE A 8 -8.08 -39.34 26.47
N LYS A 9 -8.65 -38.66 27.47
CA LYS A 9 -7.98 -38.00 28.59
C LYS A 9 -7.36 -39.06 29.50
N SER A 10 -6.09 -38.91 29.90
CA SER A 10 -5.51 -39.67 31.01
C SER A 10 -5.12 -38.72 32.13
N LEU A 11 -5.85 -38.90 33.22
CA LEU A 11 -5.86 -38.15 34.46
C LEU A 11 -5.12 -39.06 35.44
N LEU A 12 -3.89 -38.73 35.84
CA LEU A 12 -3.21 -39.44 36.92
C LEU A 12 -2.55 -38.46 37.89
N CYS A 13 -3.14 -38.45 39.08
CA CYS A 13 -2.66 -37.84 40.31
C CYS A 13 -1.40 -38.56 40.81
N THR A 14 -0.43 -37.80 41.32
CA THR A 14 0.36 -38.22 42.47
C THR A 14 0.43 -37.08 43.47
N LEU A 15 -0.41 -37.17 44.50
CA LEU A 15 -0.31 -36.41 45.73
C LEU A 15 0.96 -36.85 46.49
N THR A 16 1.79 -35.90 46.88
CA THR A 16 2.73 -36.04 47.99
C THR A 16 2.42 -34.97 49.04
N PHE A 17 1.79 -35.43 50.13
CA PHE A 17 1.68 -34.72 51.41
C PHE A 17 2.95 -35.00 52.23
N LEU A 18 3.57 -33.96 52.80
CA LEU A 18 4.12 -33.87 54.17
C LEU A 18 4.92 -32.55 54.28
N ALA A 19 4.36 -31.52 54.92
CA ALA A 19 4.47 -31.19 56.35
C ALA A 19 5.77 -30.45 56.70
N GLY A 20 5.61 -29.16 57.04
CA GLY A 20 6.67 -28.28 57.51
C GLY A 20 6.06 -26.97 58.03
N ILE A 21 5.41 -27.05 59.18
CA ILE A 21 5.02 -25.88 59.99
C ILE A 21 6.29 -25.15 60.44
N ASN A 22 6.39 -23.85 60.16
CA ASN A 22 7.14 -22.91 61.00
C ASN A 22 6.64 -21.47 60.79
N ALA A 23 6.18 -20.91 61.91
CA ALA A 23 6.17 -19.51 62.30
C ALA A 23 5.59 -18.47 61.31
N VAL A 24 4.37 -18.05 61.62
CA VAL A 24 3.89 -16.68 61.40
C VAL A 24 4.92 -15.71 61.99
N HIS A 25 5.67 -15.04 61.12
CA HIS A 25 6.41 -13.84 61.48
C HIS A 25 5.65 -12.67 60.85
N SER A 26 4.73 -12.11 61.63
CA SER A 26 4.05 -10.86 61.29
C SER A 26 5.03 -9.70 61.47
N GLN A 27 5.95 -9.54 60.53
CA GLN A 27 6.74 -8.32 60.40
C GLN A 27 5.87 -7.30 59.68
N ASN A 28 5.53 -6.25 60.42
CA ASN A 28 4.85 -5.06 59.95
C ASN A 28 5.78 -4.33 58.97
N THR A 29 5.84 -4.82 57.73
CA THR A 29 6.58 -4.16 56.65
C THR A 29 5.76 -2.96 56.19
N PRO A 30 6.33 -1.73 56.14
CA PRO A 30 5.65 -0.61 55.51
C PRO A 30 5.26 -1.01 54.08
N PRO A 31 4.09 -0.57 53.58
CA PRO A 31 3.63 -0.94 52.26
C PRO A 31 4.73 -0.68 51.23
N PRO A 32 4.98 -1.61 50.30
CA PRO A 32 5.99 -1.42 49.28
C PRO A 32 5.68 -0.12 48.55
N HIS A 33 6.52 0.89 48.73
CA HIS A 33 6.43 2.13 47.99
C HIS A 33 6.66 1.79 46.51
N VAL A 34 5.56 1.66 45.75
CA VAL A 34 5.61 1.48 44.30
C VAL A 34 6.09 2.80 43.71
N VAL A 35 7.39 2.87 43.40
CA VAL A 35 7.94 3.98 42.59
C VAL A 35 7.40 3.79 41.18
N ILE A 36 6.32 4.51 40.85
CA ILE A 36 5.83 4.57 39.47
C ILE A 36 6.85 5.41 38.69
N PRO A 37 7.56 4.84 37.70
CA PRO A 37 8.47 5.63 36.88
C PRO A 37 7.66 6.74 36.19
N ASN A 38 8.24 7.95 36.17
CA ASN A 38 7.62 9.13 35.58
C ASN A 38 7.07 8.80 34.17
N PRO A 39 5.76 8.98 33.90
CA PRO A 39 5.17 8.72 32.59
C PRO A 39 5.61 9.72 31.51
N THR A 40 6.46 10.70 31.85
CA THR A 40 7.02 11.63 30.87
C THR A 40 7.89 10.84 29.90
N PRO A 41 7.49 10.71 28.61
CA PRO A 41 8.30 10.01 27.62
C PRO A 41 9.69 10.63 27.59
N ARG A 42 10.72 9.79 27.62
CA ARG A 42 12.10 10.29 27.48
C ARG A 42 12.24 10.81 26.05
N GLN A 43 13.08 11.83 25.86
CA GLN A 43 13.27 12.50 24.57
C GLN A 43 13.44 11.57 23.33
N PRO A 44 14.11 10.39 23.38
CA PRO A 44 14.19 9.51 22.21
C PRO A 44 12.88 8.80 21.84
N ASP A 45 11.91 8.71 22.76
CA ASP A 45 10.59 8.13 22.49
C ASP A 45 9.64 9.17 21.86
N LEU A 46 9.91 10.47 22.07
CA LEU A 46 9.13 11.57 21.51
C LEU A 46 9.41 11.75 20.01
N GLU A 47 10.67 11.60 19.59
CA GLU A 47 11.06 11.61 18.18
C GLU A 47 10.43 10.44 17.42
N LYS A 48 10.39 9.22 17.97
CA LYS A 48 9.74 8.09 17.27
C LYS A 48 8.23 8.26 17.05
N VAL A 49 7.54 9.02 17.91
CA VAL A 49 6.09 9.21 17.83
C VAL A 49 5.71 10.44 17.00
N TYR A 50 6.53 11.49 17.00
CA TYR A 50 6.25 12.77 16.32
C TYR A 50 7.18 13.09 15.15
N SER A 51 8.25 12.32 14.90
CA SER A 51 8.94 12.30 13.61
C SER A 51 8.06 11.56 12.62
N GLU A 52 6.97 12.19 12.24
CA GLU A 52 6.20 11.83 11.06
C GLU A 52 7.20 11.90 9.89
N ASN A 53 7.59 10.72 9.40
CA ASN A 53 8.74 10.54 8.54
C ASN A 53 8.59 11.42 7.30
N SER A 54 9.40 12.47 7.18
CA SER A 54 9.39 13.35 6.01
C SER A 54 9.60 12.57 4.70
N ASP A 55 10.23 11.39 4.80
CA ASP A 55 10.43 10.46 3.70
C ASP A 55 9.13 9.77 3.29
N ASP A 56 8.28 9.34 4.25
CA ASP A 56 6.97 8.75 3.94
C ASP A 56 6.05 9.74 3.21
N GLN A 57 6.14 11.03 3.55
CA GLN A 57 5.38 12.08 2.87
C GLN A 57 5.87 12.30 1.42
N LYS A 58 7.18 12.29 1.19
CA LYS A 58 7.78 12.36 -0.16
C LYS A 58 7.42 11.14 -0.99
N HIS A 59 7.48 9.94 -0.42
CA HIS A 59 7.10 8.70 -1.10
C HIS A 59 5.63 8.71 -1.53
N LYS A 60 4.73 9.20 -0.66
CA LYS A 60 3.31 9.38 -1.00
C LYS A 60 3.12 10.41 -2.12
N ALA A 61 3.81 11.54 -2.07
CA ALA A 61 3.72 12.57 -3.11
C ALA A 61 4.18 12.05 -4.48
N VAL A 62 5.34 11.39 -4.55
CA VAL A 62 5.87 10.78 -5.79
C VAL A 62 4.93 9.67 -6.30
N SER A 63 4.36 8.87 -5.38
CA SER A 63 3.38 7.84 -5.76
C SER A 63 2.12 8.44 -6.40
N ILE A 64 1.60 9.54 -5.84
CA ILE A 64 0.42 10.23 -6.39
C ILE A 64 0.75 10.83 -7.76
N GLU A 65 1.91 11.47 -7.90
CA GLU A 65 2.34 12.04 -9.18
C GLU A 65 2.45 10.96 -10.26
N ASN A 66 3.06 9.82 -9.94
CA ASN A 66 3.18 8.69 -10.86
C ASN A 66 1.81 8.09 -11.26
N GLN A 67 0.86 8.02 -10.32
CA GLN A 67 -0.51 7.58 -10.62
C GLN A 67 -1.23 8.55 -11.57
N LEU A 68 -1.10 9.86 -11.33
CA LEU A 68 -1.67 10.88 -12.22
C LEU A 68 -1.06 10.80 -13.62
N ARG A 69 0.27 10.66 -13.70
CA ARG A 69 0.98 10.48 -14.97
C ARG A 69 0.51 9.25 -15.73
N ALA A 70 0.38 8.11 -15.04
CA ALA A 70 -0.12 6.88 -15.65
C ALA A 70 -1.54 7.05 -16.21
N ARG A 71 -2.40 7.77 -15.48
CA ARG A 71 -3.76 8.08 -15.94
C ARG A 71 -3.76 8.95 -17.19
N GLU A 72 -2.92 9.99 -17.24
CA GLU A 72 -2.80 10.85 -18.42
C GLU A 72 -2.32 10.07 -19.65
N ILE A 73 -1.31 9.22 -19.48
CA ILE A 73 -0.82 8.34 -20.55
C ILE A 73 -1.95 7.45 -21.07
N TRP A 74 -2.75 6.87 -20.18
CA TRP A 74 -3.87 6.01 -20.55
C TRP A 74 -4.94 6.77 -21.35
N LEU A 75 -5.29 7.98 -20.91
CA LEU A 75 -6.26 8.83 -21.60
C LEU A 75 -5.78 9.23 -23.00
N GLU A 76 -4.54 9.70 -23.13
CA GLU A 76 -3.96 10.08 -24.42
C GLU A 76 -3.87 8.88 -25.37
N SER A 77 -3.51 7.70 -24.85
CA SER A 77 -3.46 6.46 -25.63
C SER A 77 -4.83 6.05 -26.17
N ASN A 78 -5.90 6.19 -25.37
CA ASN A 78 -7.26 5.94 -25.84
C ASN A 78 -7.68 6.92 -26.94
N GLN A 79 -7.28 8.19 -26.83
CA GLN A 79 -7.58 9.17 -27.87
C GLN A 79 -6.87 8.82 -29.18
N ILE A 80 -5.61 8.37 -29.13
CA ILE A 80 -4.88 7.86 -30.30
C ILE A 80 -5.64 6.70 -30.95
N LEU A 81 -6.11 5.74 -30.13
CA LEU A 81 -6.85 4.58 -30.63
C LEU A 81 -8.12 4.99 -31.38
N LEU A 82 -8.90 5.91 -30.80
CA LEU A 82 -10.14 6.41 -31.42
C LEU A 82 -9.87 7.13 -32.74
N LEU A 83 -8.88 8.03 -32.77
CA LEU A 83 -8.49 8.73 -33.99
C LEU A 83 -7.98 7.78 -35.06
N ALA A 84 -7.21 6.75 -34.67
CA ALA A 84 -6.71 5.75 -35.60
C ALA A 84 -7.84 4.90 -36.20
N GLN A 85 -8.86 4.54 -35.40
CA GLN A 85 -10.04 3.84 -35.87
C GLN A 85 -10.85 4.68 -36.86
N GLU A 86 -11.06 5.97 -36.56
CA GLU A 86 -11.77 6.88 -37.45
C GLU A 86 -11.04 7.03 -38.80
N LEU A 87 -9.72 7.22 -38.75
CA LEU A 87 -8.88 7.35 -39.92
C LEU A 87 -8.87 6.06 -40.75
N GLN A 88 -8.78 4.89 -40.11
CA GLN A 88 -8.89 3.60 -40.76
C GLN A 88 -10.24 3.44 -41.47
N GLN A 89 -11.34 3.83 -40.82
CA GLN A 89 -12.68 3.78 -41.40
C GLN A 89 -12.81 4.74 -42.59
N GLU A 90 -12.23 5.93 -42.51
CA GLU A 90 -12.22 6.91 -43.59
C GLU A 90 -11.51 6.38 -44.83
N ILE A 91 -10.33 5.76 -44.66
CA ILE A 91 -9.56 5.10 -45.74
C ILE A 91 -10.41 3.99 -46.39
N VAL A 92 -10.97 3.09 -45.58
CA VAL A 92 -11.77 1.96 -46.09
C VAL A 92 -13.05 2.44 -46.80
N SER A 93 -13.64 3.55 -46.34
CA SER A 93 -14.85 4.12 -46.92
C SER A 93 -14.64 4.86 -48.25
N GLY A 94 -13.39 5.08 -48.69
CA GLY A 94 -13.07 5.72 -49.97
C GLY A 94 -13.60 7.16 -50.11
N LYS A 95 -13.68 7.92 -49.00
CA LYS A 95 -14.26 9.27 -48.99
C LYS A 95 -13.46 10.28 -49.81
N LYS A 96 -14.17 11.29 -50.33
CA LYS A 96 -13.73 12.37 -51.25
C LYS A 96 -12.48 13.15 -50.77
N PRO A 97 -11.77 13.89 -51.65
CA PRO A 97 -10.51 14.58 -51.33
C PRO A 97 -10.56 15.63 -50.20
N ALA A 98 -11.73 16.18 -49.86
CA ALA A 98 -11.87 17.01 -48.66
C ALA A 98 -11.64 16.21 -47.36
N SER A 99 -11.97 14.91 -47.39
CA SER A 99 -11.77 13.93 -46.33
C SER A 99 -10.27 13.63 -46.11
N LEU A 100 -9.47 13.58 -47.18
CA LEU A 100 -8.00 13.40 -47.09
C LEU A 100 -7.29 14.50 -46.28
N ARG A 101 -7.78 15.74 -46.34
CA ARG A 101 -7.25 16.83 -45.50
C ARG A 101 -7.59 16.65 -44.03
N VAL A 102 -8.78 16.12 -43.74
CA VAL A 102 -9.21 15.77 -42.38
C VAL A 102 -8.38 14.61 -41.85
N SER A 103 -8.17 13.55 -42.65
CA SER A 103 -7.29 12.44 -42.30
C SER A 103 -5.85 12.88 -42.02
N ALA A 104 -5.30 13.81 -42.83
CA ALA A 104 -3.95 14.34 -42.60
C ALA A 104 -3.86 15.15 -41.29
N ALA A 105 -4.89 15.93 -40.97
CA ALA A 105 -4.96 16.64 -39.69
C ALA A 105 -5.09 15.67 -38.50
N GLN A 106 -5.88 14.60 -38.64
CA GLN A 106 -6.01 13.54 -37.62
C GLN A 106 -4.69 12.78 -37.43
N ALA A 107 -3.97 12.44 -38.51
CA ALA A 107 -2.65 11.82 -38.43
C ALA A 107 -1.66 12.73 -37.67
N GLY A 108 -1.67 14.04 -37.93
CA GLY A 108 -0.85 15.00 -37.18
C GLY A 108 -1.24 15.11 -35.70
N GLN A 109 -2.52 14.91 -35.35
CA GLN A 109 -2.95 14.84 -33.94
C GLN A 109 -2.47 13.55 -33.26
N ILE A 110 -2.56 12.42 -33.95
CA ILE A 110 -2.03 11.12 -33.47
C ILE A 110 -0.53 11.25 -33.17
N GLU A 111 0.24 11.85 -34.07
CA GLU A 111 1.67 12.04 -33.87
C GLU A 111 1.97 12.89 -32.63
N LYS A 112 1.26 14.02 -32.45
CA LYS A 112 1.42 14.88 -31.27
C LYS A 112 1.11 14.15 -29.97
N LEU A 113 0.01 13.40 -29.93
CA LEU A 113 -0.38 12.60 -28.76
C LEU A 113 0.65 11.49 -28.50
N ALA A 114 1.11 10.79 -29.53
CA ALA A 114 2.12 9.75 -29.40
C ALA A 114 3.45 10.31 -28.86
N GLN A 115 3.87 11.48 -29.33
CA GLN A 115 5.05 12.16 -28.79
C GLN A 115 4.85 12.59 -27.32
N SER A 116 3.66 13.06 -26.95
CA SER A 116 3.32 13.39 -25.56
C SER A 116 3.42 12.17 -24.65
N VAL A 117 2.76 11.07 -25.03
CA VAL A 117 2.83 9.78 -24.33
C VAL A 117 4.27 9.32 -24.19
N GLN A 118 5.05 9.33 -25.27
CA GLN A 118 6.45 8.91 -25.25
C GLN A 118 7.29 9.76 -24.28
N LYS A 119 7.07 11.09 -24.24
CA LYS A 119 7.75 11.97 -23.28
C LYS A 119 7.36 11.62 -21.85
N LYS A 120 6.06 11.47 -21.56
CA LYS A 120 5.55 11.12 -20.22
C LYS A 120 6.05 9.75 -19.75
N MET A 121 6.23 8.79 -20.65
CA MET A 121 6.79 7.47 -20.33
C MET A 121 8.29 7.48 -20.02
N LYS A 122 9.05 8.43 -20.58
CA LYS A 122 10.51 8.53 -20.41
C LYS A 122 10.93 9.26 -19.14
N VAL A 123 10.03 10.01 -18.50
CA VAL A 123 10.31 10.63 -17.20
C VAL A 123 10.30 9.52 -16.14
N GLN A 124 11.50 9.06 -15.78
CA GLN A 124 11.79 8.17 -14.66
C GLN A 124 12.81 8.85 -13.76
#